data_AF-A0A947WYV4-F1
#
_entry.id   AF-A0A947WYV4-F1
#
_cell.length_a   1.000
_cell.length_b   1.000
_cell.length_c   1.000
_cell.angle_alpha   90.00
_cell.angle_beta   90.00
_cell.angle_gamma   90.00
#
_symmetry.space_group_name_H-M   'P 1'
#
loop_
_entity.id
_entity.type
_entity.pdbx_description
1 polymer ?
#
loop_
_entity_poly.entity_id
_entity_poly.type
_entity_poly.pdbx_seq_one_letter_code
_entity_poly.pdbx_strand_id
1 'polypeptide(L)' 'MELPVLNNTASDAPQGGCSAGSCGSTDDQMSHLPDSIRDKVKNHPCYSEEAHHYFARMHVAVAPACNIQCHYCNRK' A
#
# COMPACT_ATOMS: atom_id res chain seq x y z
N MET A 1 -16.19 1.49 -21.07
CA MET A 1 -15.41 0.52 -20.28
C MET A 1 -15.42 1.03 -18.86
N GLU A 2 -16.29 0.41 -18.08
CA GLU A 2 -16.76 0.84 -16.79
C GLU A 2 -15.77 0.30 -15.77
N LEU A 3 -15.05 1.17 -15.08
CA LEU A 3 -14.20 0.76 -13.97
C LEU A 3 -15.11 0.49 -12.77
N PRO A 4 -15.11 -0.71 -12.16
CA PRO A 4 -15.77 -0.91 -10.88
C PRO A 4 -14.89 -0.21 -9.83
N VAL A 5 -15.18 1.08 -9.61
CA VAL A 5 -14.75 1.81 -8.43
C VAL A 5 -15.27 1.02 -7.24
N LEU A 6 -14.36 0.36 -6.53
CA LEU A 6 -14.66 -0.38 -5.31
C LEU A 6 -15.40 0.56 -4.36
N ASN A 7 -16.64 0.19 -4.05
CA ASN A 7 -17.58 0.96 -3.26
C ASN A 7 -16.99 1.26 -1.89
N ASN A 8 -16.79 2.55 -1.62
CA ASN A 8 -16.40 3.08 -0.32
C ASN A 8 -17.63 3.08 0.60
N THR A 9 -17.92 1.94 1.24
CA THR A 9 -18.85 1.90 2.38
C THR A 9 -18.05 2.16 3.64
N ALA A 10 -18.09 3.41 4.11
CA ALA A 10 -17.67 3.78 5.44
C ALA A 10 -18.38 2.87 6.47
N SER A 11 -17.62 2.24 7.36
CA SER A 11 -18.15 1.54 8.53
C SER A 11 -17.18 1.77 9.68
N ASP A 12 -17.75 2.19 10.81
CA ASP A 12 -17.16 2.67 12.04
C ASP A 12 -15.80 2.10 12.44
N ALA A 13 -14.86 3.00 12.76
CA ALA A 13 -13.64 2.66 13.49
C ALA A 13 -13.94 2.63 14.99
N PRO A 14 -13.79 1.49 15.70
CA PRO A 14 -13.68 1.53 17.14
C PRO A 14 -12.31 2.10 17.51
N GLN A 15 -12.31 3.06 18.43
CA GLN A 15 -11.12 3.60 19.07
C GLN A 15 -10.36 2.49 19.80
N GLY A 16 -9.18 2.14 19.30
CA GLY A 16 -8.24 1.25 19.97
C GLY A 16 -6.81 1.61 19.55
N GLY A 17 -6.00 2.05 20.50
CA GLY A 17 -4.61 2.44 20.27
C GLY A 17 -3.73 1.30 19.74
N CYS A 18 -2.48 1.65 19.42
CA CYS A 18 -1.44 0.75 18.94
C CYS A 18 -1.17 -0.40 19.92
N SER A 19 -1.97 -1.45 19.79
CA SER A 19 -1.65 -2.76 20.33
C SER A 19 -0.62 -3.37 19.40
N ALA A 20 0.51 -3.80 19.96
CA ALA A 20 1.61 -4.42 19.22
C ALA A 20 1.13 -5.63 18.41
N GLY A 21 0.70 -5.37 17.17
CA GLY A 21 0.16 -6.33 16.24
C GLY A 21 0.95 -6.24 14.95
N SER A 22 1.97 -7.10 14.85
CA SER A 22 2.64 -7.54 13.63
C SER A 22 3.09 -6.45 12.64
N CYS A 23 4.39 -6.12 12.68
CA CYS A 23 5.06 -5.48 11.54
C CYS A 23 5.25 -6.52 10.42
N GLY A 24 4.21 -6.73 9.62
CA GLY A 24 4.28 -7.62 8.46
C GLY A 24 2.92 -7.95 7.88
N SER A 25 2.88 -8.14 6.56
CA SER A 25 1.72 -8.69 5.87
C SER A 25 1.57 -10.16 6.30
N THR A 26 0.61 -10.46 7.17
CA THR A 26 0.35 -11.84 7.60
C THR A 26 -0.33 -12.63 6.48
N ASP A 27 -0.08 -13.94 6.42
CA ASP A 27 -0.64 -14.85 5.41
C ASP A 27 -2.17 -14.76 5.32
N ASP A 28 -2.82 -14.58 6.48
CA ASP A 28 -4.27 -14.39 6.61
C ASP A 28 -4.81 -13.21 5.79
N GLN A 29 -4.04 -12.12 5.65
CA GLN A 29 -4.46 -10.93 4.87
C GLN A 29 -4.28 -11.10 3.35
N MET A 30 -3.48 -12.07 2.89
CA MET A 30 -3.29 -12.36 1.46
C MET A 30 -4.20 -13.48 0.94
N SER A 31 -4.88 -14.20 1.84
CA SER A 31 -5.78 -15.32 1.54
C SER A 31 -7.01 -14.96 0.66
N HIS A 32 -7.42 -13.69 0.65
CA HIS A 32 -8.54 -13.20 -0.16
C HIS A 32 -8.12 -12.63 -1.54
N LEU A 33 -6.83 -12.45 -1.79
CA LEU A 33 -6.35 -11.88 -3.05
C LEU A 33 -6.21 -12.95 -4.15
N PRO A 34 -6.54 -12.61 -5.42
CA PRO A 34 -6.28 -13.52 -6.54
C PRO A 34 -4.78 -13.78 -6.73
N ASP A 35 -4.42 -14.97 -7.20
CA ASP A 35 -3.03 -15.46 -7.24
C ASP A 35 -2.08 -14.51 -7.98
N SER A 36 -2.53 -13.91 -9.09
CA SER A 36 -1.75 -12.93 -9.86
C SER A 36 -1.29 -11.69 -9.07
N ILE A 37 -1.97 -11.34 -7.98
CA ILE A 37 -1.60 -10.21 -7.12
C ILE A 37 -0.66 -10.66 -6.00
N ARG A 38 -0.84 -11.89 -5.49
CA ARG A 38 0.08 -12.49 -4.51
C ARG A 38 1.50 -12.56 -5.05
N ASP A 39 1.65 -12.96 -6.31
CA ASP A 39 2.95 -13.03 -6.97
C ASP A 39 3.64 -11.66 -7.09
N LYS A 40 2.86 -10.60 -7.34
CA LYS A 40 3.37 -9.22 -7.41
C LYS A 40 3.81 -8.74 -6.04
N VAL A 41 3.03 -9.02 -5.00
CA VAL A 41 3.34 -8.64 -3.62
C VAL A 41 4.60 -9.33 -3.13
N LYS A 42 4.74 -10.64 -3.38
CA LYS A 42 5.88 -11.44 -2.97
C LYS A 42 7.22 -10.90 -3.46
N ASN A 43 7.27 -10.43 -4.71
CA ASN A 43 8.50 -9.92 -5.34
C ASN A 43 8.68 -8.40 -5.18
N HIS A 44 7.73 -7.69 -4.58
CA HIS A 44 7.79 -6.24 -4.50
C HIS A 44 8.53 -5.80 -3.23
N PRO A 45 9.60 -4.99 -3.34
CA PRO A 45 10.46 -4.66 -2.21
C PRO A 45 9.75 -3.90 -1.09
N CYS A 46 8.62 -3.23 -1.34
CA CYS A 46 7.92 -2.48 -0.30
C CYS A 46 6.79 -3.25 0.40
N TYR A 47 6.45 -4.45 -0.06
CA TYR A 47 5.35 -5.22 0.50
C TYR A 47 5.80 -6.54 1.15
N SER A 48 7.00 -7.02 0.81
CA SER A 48 7.63 -8.19 1.41
C SER A 48 8.96 -7.80 2.02
N GLU A 49 9.15 -8.13 3.30
CA GLU A 49 10.39 -7.87 4.05
C GLU A 49 11.57 -8.60 3.41
N GLU A 50 11.38 -9.88 3.06
CA GLU A 50 12.40 -10.68 2.40
C GLU A 50 12.80 -10.08 1.04
N ALA A 51 11.83 -9.62 0.25
CA ALA A 51 12.08 -9.08 -1.08
C ALA A 51 12.84 -7.74 -1.07
N HIS A 52 12.75 -6.96 0.02
CA HIS A 52 13.45 -5.69 0.15
C HIS A 52 14.98 -5.83 0.10
N HIS A 53 15.51 -7.03 0.42
CA HIS A 53 16.94 -7.31 0.39
C HIS A 53 17.45 -7.79 -0.98
N TYR A 54 16.57 -8.25 -1.86
CA TYR A 54 16.94 -8.88 -3.14
C TYR A 54 16.49 -8.08 -4.37
N PHE A 55 15.43 -7.28 -4.24
CA PHE A 55 14.83 -6.56 -5.36
C PHE A 55 14.82 -5.05 -5.13
N ALA A 56 14.90 -4.28 -6.21
CA ALA A 56 14.92 -2.82 -6.17
C ALA A 56 13.83 -2.23 -7.08
N ARG A 57 13.39 -1.02 -6.75
CA ARG A 57 12.48 -0.21 -7.58
C ARG A 57 13.11 1.14 -7.86
N MET A 58 12.85 1.69 -9.05
CA MET A 58 13.27 3.03 -9.44
C MET A 58 12.05 3.94 -9.61
N HIS A 59 12.11 5.14 -9.05
CA HIS A 59 11.10 6.17 -9.27
C HIS A 59 11.55 7.11 -10.38
N VAL A 60 10.66 7.38 -11.34
CA VAL A 60 10.91 8.34 -12.44
C VAL A 60 10.17 9.64 -12.14
N ALA A 61 10.87 10.77 -12.21
CA ALA A 61 10.32 12.09 -11.88
C ALA A 61 9.44 12.64 -13.01
N VAL A 62 8.23 12.08 -13.16
CA VAL A 62 7.26 12.48 -14.20
C VAL A 62 6.14 13.41 -13.70
N ALA A 63 6.01 13.60 -12.38
CA ALA A 63 4.89 14.33 -11.78
C ALA A 63 5.38 15.64 -11.08
N PRO A 64 5.39 16.79 -11.78
CA PRO A 64 5.90 18.06 -11.25
C PRO A 64 4.90 18.85 -10.39
N ALA A 65 3.61 18.49 -10.45
CA ALA A 65 2.54 19.20 -9.75
C ALA A 65 1.72 18.23 -8.89
N CYS A 66 1.06 18.77 -7.88
CA CYS A 66 0.15 18.05 -6.99
C CYS A 66 -1.08 18.91 -6.70
N ASN A 67 -2.25 18.29 -6.54
CA ASN A 67 -3.56 18.95 -6.41
C ASN A 67 -3.93 19.41 -4.98
N ILE A 68 -3.24 18.89 -3.97
CA ILE A 68 -3.44 19.27 -2.56
C ILE A 68 -2.17 19.91 -2.01
N GLN A 69 -2.22 20.65 -0.90
CA GLN A 69 -1.03 21.16 -0.20
C GLN A 69 -0.95 20.52 1.20
N CYS A 70 0.08 19.71 1.46
CA CYS A 70 0.27 19.11 2.78
C CYS A 70 0.94 20.11 3.74
N HIS A 71 0.62 20.05 5.03
CA HIS A 71 1.18 20.93 6.05
C HIS A 71 2.71 20.80 6.24
N TYR A 72 3.28 19.66 5.85
CA TYR A 72 4.71 19.35 5.99
C TYR A 72 5.47 19.37 4.65
N CYS A 73 4.80 19.70 3.54
CA CYS A 73 5.43 19.69 2.21
C CYS A 73 5.85 21.10 1.81
N ASN A 74 7.14 21.31 1.54
CA ASN A 74 7.61 22.51 0.86
C ASN A 74 7.76 22.23 -0.64
N ARG A 75 7.13 23.05 -1.48
CA ARG A 75 7.15 22.95 -2.95
C ARG A 75 7.93 24.07 -3.63
N LYS A 76 8.59 24.91 -2.84
CA LYS A 76 9.53 25.92 -3.34
C LYS A 76 10.86 25.26 -3.69
#